data_AF-W8B643-F1
#
_entry.id   AF-W8B643-F1
#
_cell.length_a   1.000
_cell.length_b   1.000
_cell.length_c   1.000
_cell.angle_alpha   90.00
_cell.angle_beta   90.00
_cell.angle_gamma   90.00
#
_symmetry.space_group_name_H-M   'P 1'
#
loop_
_entity.id
_entity.type
_entity.pdbx_description
1 polymer ?
#
loop_
_entity_poly.entity_id
_entity_poly.type
_entity_poly.pdbx_seq_one_letter_code
_entity_poly.pdbx_strand_id
1 'polypeptide(L)'
;MSRNKAPSAPYVRFLLKKLRETGTIIDKPTREKPKKVRTAGNIAAVAESVREAPGTSVKRRSQQLDISETSLRRILKKDLGMTPYKVQLVQELKLRDHPMRFAFAEYAFVLLHLTG
;
A
#
# COMPACT_ATOMS: atom_id res chain seq x y z
N MET A 1 9.84 40.70 4.85
CA MET A 1 10.51 40.40 3.58
C MET A 1 9.62 40.83 2.42
N SER A 2 10.11 41.67 1.51
CA SER A 2 9.31 42.26 0.43
C SER A 2 8.84 41.19 -0.56
N ARG A 3 7.52 41.14 -0.81
CA ARG A 3 6.86 40.13 -1.64
C ARG A 3 6.98 40.39 -3.15
N ASN A 4 7.57 41.52 -3.57
CA ASN A 4 7.58 41.99 -4.96
C ASN A 4 8.98 42.40 -5.44
N LYS A 5 10.01 41.56 -5.23
CA LYS A 5 11.33 41.80 -5.81
C LYS A 5 11.47 41.04 -7.12
N ALA A 6 11.80 41.76 -8.20
CA ALA A 6 12.04 41.14 -9.49
C ALA A 6 13.16 40.09 -9.38
N PRO A 7 13.02 38.94 -10.07
CA PRO A 7 14.05 37.91 -10.07
C PRO A 7 15.37 38.44 -10.63
N SER A 8 16.48 37.89 -10.17
CA SER A 8 17.80 38.34 -10.62
C SER A 8 17.98 38.05 -12.12
N ALA A 9 18.62 38.97 -12.84
CA ALA A 9 18.87 38.81 -14.28
C ALA A 9 19.63 37.50 -14.63
N PRO A 10 20.60 37.01 -13.83
CA PRO A 10 21.21 35.70 -14.05
C PRO A 10 20.20 34.54 -13.97
N TYR A 11 19.25 34.61 -13.03
CA TYR A 11 18.24 33.57 -12.85
C TYR A 11 17.26 33.53 -14.03
N VAL A 12 16.86 34.70 -14.54
CA VAL A 12 16.01 34.78 -15.75
C VAL A 12 16.74 34.17 -16.97
N ARG A 13 18.03 34.47 -17.16
CA ARG A 13 18.83 33.87 -18.25
C ARG A 13 18.98 32.36 -18.11
N PHE A 14 19.19 31.87 -16.89
CA PHE A 14 19.23 30.44 -16.59
C PHE A 14 17.90 29.76 -16.94
N LEU A 15 16.77 30.34 -16.54
CA LEU A 15 15.43 29.82 -16.83
C LEU A 15 15.17 29.73 -18.33
N LEU A 16 15.52 30.79 -19.08
CA LEU A 16 15.39 30.83 -20.54
C LEU A 16 16.28 29.79 -21.23
N LYS A 17 17.52 29.61 -20.77
CA LYS A 17 18.42 28.56 -21.27
C LYS A 17 17.82 27.18 -21.05
N LYS A 18 17.37 26.90 -19.82
CA LYS A 18 16.72 25.63 -19.45
C LYS A 18 15.47 25.34 -20.29
N LEU A 19 14.64 26.36 -20.51
CA LEU A 19 13.44 26.28 -21.34
C LEU A 19 13.78 25.98 -22.80
N ARG A 20 14.81 26.63 -23.36
CA ARG A 20 15.27 26.35 -24.73
C ARG A 20 15.83 24.94 -24.90
N GLU A 21 16.53 24.43 -23.90
CA GLU A 21 17.18 23.11 -23.96
C GLU A 21 16.22 21.95 -23.70
N THR A 22 15.33 22.08 -22.71
CA THR A 22 14.49 20.97 -22.22
C THR A 22 13.00 21.16 -22.54
N GLY A 23 12.58 22.35 -23.00
CA GLY A 23 11.18 22.68 -23.22
C GLY A 23 10.35 22.84 -21.92
N THR A 24 10.98 22.71 -20.75
CA THR A 24 10.31 22.75 -19.45
C THR A 24 11.12 23.56 -18.44
N ILE A 25 10.41 24.27 -17.56
CA ILE A 25 11.00 25.03 -16.45
C ILE A 25 11.10 24.16 -15.18
N ILE A 26 10.43 23.00 -15.16
CA ILE A 26 10.41 22.06 -14.03
C ILE A 26 11.81 21.47 -13.84
N ASP A 27 12.29 21.41 -12.60
CA ASP A 27 13.56 20.76 -12.28
C ASP A 27 13.48 19.26 -12.57
N LYS A 28 14.52 18.73 -13.22
CA LYS A 28 14.66 17.28 -13.34
C LYS A 28 14.72 16.71 -11.93
N PRO A 29 14.03 15.57 -11.66
CA PRO A 29 14.09 14.96 -10.35
C PRO A 29 15.55 14.68 -9.99
N THR A 30 16.00 15.30 -8.89
CA THR A 30 17.33 15.03 -8.33
C THR A 30 17.46 13.54 -8.01
N ARG A 31 18.67 12.99 -8.20
CA ARG A 31 19.04 11.59 -7.91
C ARG A 31 18.24 11.02 -6.73
N GLU A 32 17.48 9.97 -6.98
CA GLU A 32 16.65 9.35 -5.96
C GLU A 32 17.52 8.90 -4.78
N LYS A 33 17.16 9.35 -3.57
CA LYS A 33 17.84 8.91 -2.36
C LYS A 33 17.49 7.43 -2.12
N PRO A 34 18.47 6.55 -1.87
CA PRO A 34 18.20 5.15 -1.61
C PRO A 34 17.31 5.00 -0.37
N LYS A 35 16.23 4.22 -0.50
CA LYS A 35 15.33 3.91 0.62
C LYS A 35 16.05 2.95 1.56
N LYS A 36 16.51 3.45 2.72
CA LYS A 36 17.31 2.65 3.67
C LYS A 36 16.59 1.42 4.24
N VAL A 37 15.28 1.50 4.46
CA VAL A 37 14.50 0.46 5.16
C VAL A 37 13.55 -0.31 4.25
N ARG A 38 13.05 0.32 3.17
CA ARG A 38 12.15 -0.31 2.18
C ARG A 38 12.96 -0.96 1.06
N THR A 39 13.89 -1.83 1.43
CA THR A 39 14.64 -2.67 0.51
C THR A 39 13.76 -3.82 0.02
N ALA A 40 14.08 -4.40 -1.14
CA ALA A 40 13.34 -5.55 -1.66
C ALA A 40 13.30 -6.73 -0.66
N GLY A 41 14.42 -6.98 0.03
CA GLY A 41 14.50 -8.03 1.06
C GLY A 41 13.56 -7.78 2.23
N ASN A 42 13.51 -6.55 2.75
CA ASN A 42 12.59 -6.22 3.85
C ASN A 42 11.12 -6.28 3.41
N ILE A 43 10.82 -5.90 2.17
CA ILE A 43 9.46 -6.02 1.63
C ILE A 43 9.06 -7.50 1.54
N ALA A 44 9.95 -8.36 1.04
CA ALA A 44 9.71 -9.80 0.96
C ALA A 44 9.52 -10.44 2.34
N ALA A 45 10.39 -10.09 3.31
CA ALA A 45 10.29 -10.59 4.68
C ALA A 45 8.96 -10.17 5.35
N VAL A 46 8.52 -8.93 5.13
CA VAL A 46 7.21 -8.46 5.62
C VAL A 46 6.07 -9.20 4.93
N ALA A 47 6.16 -9.43 3.62
CA ALA A 47 5.13 -10.16 2.87
C ALA A 47 4.96 -11.59 3.38
N GLU A 48 6.07 -12.31 3.58
CA GLU A 48 6.04 -13.68 4.10
C GLU A 48 5.48 -13.72 5.52
N SER A 49 5.96 -12.83 6.38
CA SER A 49 5.47 -12.73 7.75
C SER A 49 3.94 -12.49 7.80
N VAL A 50 3.40 -11.68 6.89
CA VAL A 50 1.94 -11.44 6.82
C VAL A 50 1.20 -12.68 6.33
N ARG A 51 1.78 -13.42 5.37
CA ARG A 51 1.22 -14.68 4.85
C ARG A 51 1.13 -15.75 5.92
N GLU A 52 2.20 -15.94 6.70
CA GLU A 52 2.25 -16.94 7.78
C GLU A 52 1.30 -16.60 8.93
N ALA A 53 1.27 -15.32 9.34
CA ALA A 53 0.53 -14.89 10.51
C ALA A 53 -0.19 -13.55 10.26
N PRO A 54 -1.37 -13.56 9.59
CA PRO A 54 -2.08 -12.34 9.22
C PRO A 54 -2.63 -11.56 10.42
N GLY A 55 -2.96 -12.25 11.52
CA GLY A 55 -3.47 -11.64 12.75
C GLY A 55 -2.43 -10.91 13.60
N THR A 56 -1.13 -11.00 13.25
CA THR A 56 -0.06 -10.36 14.03
C THR A 56 -0.14 -8.85 13.91
N SER A 57 -0.18 -8.16 15.06
CA SER A 57 -0.22 -6.71 15.11
C SER A 57 1.03 -6.07 14.49
N VAL A 58 0.86 -4.87 13.93
CA VAL A 58 1.98 -4.12 13.32
C VAL A 58 3.11 -3.90 14.32
N LYS A 59 2.79 -3.60 15.58
CA LYS A 59 3.78 -3.40 16.64
C LYS A 59 4.58 -4.67 16.93
N ARG A 60 3.92 -5.82 17.05
CA ARG A 60 4.59 -7.10 17.29
C ARG A 60 5.47 -7.50 16.10
N ARG A 61 4.95 -7.35 14.87
CA ARG A 61 5.69 -7.63 13.64
C ARG A 61 6.90 -6.71 13.47
N SER A 62 6.78 -5.45 13.86
CA SER A 62 7.88 -4.47 13.88
C SER A 62 9.04 -4.93 14.78
N GLN A 63 8.73 -5.45 15.97
CA GLN A 63 9.72 -6.00 16.88
C GLN A 63 10.37 -7.28 16.34
N GLN A 64 9.59 -8.16 15.70
CA GLN A 64 10.09 -9.43 15.15
C GLN A 64 11.04 -9.23 13.96
N LEU A 65 10.75 -8.25 13.10
CA LEU A 65 11.52 -8.00 11.88
C LEU A 65 12.61 -6.92 12.05
N ASP A 66 12.74 -6.34 13.25
CA ASP A 66 13.62 -5.20 13.55
C ASP A 66 13.44 -4.02 12.56
N ILE A 67 12.18 -3.72 12.23
CA ILE A 67 11.81 -2.61 11.35
C ILE A 67 10.96 -1.64 12.15
N SER A 68 11.22 -0.34 12.05
CA SER A 68 10.39 0.65 12.73
C SER A 68 8.91 0.57 12.31
N GLU A 69 7.99 0.72 13.26
CA GLU A 69 6.54 0.61 13.00
C GLU A 69 6.07 1.49 11.83
N THR A 70 6.61 2.71 11.73
CA THR A 70 6.25 3.66 10.67
C THR A 70 6.70 3.18 9.29
N SER A 71 7.87 2.55 9.20
CA SER A 71 8.36 1.95 7.96
C SER A 71 7.56 0.70 7.60
N LEU A 72 7.23 -0.12 8.59
CA LEU A 72 6.40 -1.31 8.40
C LEU A 72 5.01 -0.94 7.87
N ARG A 73 4.35 0.08 8.45
CA ARG A 73 3.07 0.60 7.94
C ARG A 73 3.17 1.10 6.50
N ARG A 74 4.29 1.74 6.14
CA ARG A 74 4.55 2.17 4.75
C ARG A 74 4.72 0.98 3.82
N ILE A 75 5.40 -0.08 4.24
CA ILE A 75 5.55 -1.32 3.44
C ILE A 75 4.18 -1.94 3.20
N LEU A 76 3.42 -2.18 4.27
CA LEU A 76 2.07 -2.75 4.20
C LEU A 76 1.16 -1.95 3.25
N LYS A 77 1.11 -0.61 3.40
CA LYS A 77 0.19 0.22 2.62
C LYS A 77 0.65 0.51 1.19
N LYS A 78 1.93 0.84 0.99
CA LYS A 78 2.42 1.36 -0.29
C LYS A 78 3.09 0.32 -1.18
N ASP A 79 3.74 -0.69 -0.59
CA ASP A 79 4.42 -1.74 -1.37
C ASP A 79 3.53 -2.99 -1.53
N LEU A 80 2.80 -3.37 -0.46
CA LEU A 80 1.92 -4.54 -0.48
C LEU A 80 0.45 -4.21 -0.76
N GLY A 81 0.08 -2.93 -0.83
CA GLY A 81 -1.30 -2.50 -1.12
C GLY A 81 -2.33 -2.92 -0.07
N MET A 82 -1.90 -3.31 1.14
CA MET A 82 -2.78 -3.83 2.16
C MET A 82 -3.58 -2.70 2.84
N THR A 83 -4.85 -2.98 3.05
CA THR A 83 -5.75 -2.13 3.84
C THR A 83 -5.98 -2.77 5.21
N PRO A 84 -6.27 -1.97 6.25
CA PRO A 84 -6.65 -2.51 7.54
C PRO A 84 -7.83 -3.48 7.40
N TYR A 85 -7.71 -4.64 8.05
CA TYR A 85 -8.79 -5.62 8.09
C TYR A 85 -10.03 -5.00 8.76
N LYS A 86 -11.20 -5.15 8.12
CA LYS A 86 -12.48 -4.79 8.73
C LYS A 86 -12.97 -5.97 9.56
N VAL A 87 -13.09 -5.77 10.87
CA VAL A 87 -13.67 -6.78 11.75
C VAL A 87 -15.12 -7.03 11.32
N GLN A 88 -15.40 -8.23 10.83
CA GLN A 88 -16.75 -8.69 10.55
C GLN A 88 -17.23 -9.48 11.77
N LEU A 89 -18.24 -8.95 12.47
CA LEU A 89 -18.94 -9.71 13.49
C LEU A 89 -19.89 -10.67 12.77
N VAL A 90 -19.55 -11.95 12.77
CA VAL A 90 -20.38 -13.01 12.17
C VAL A 90 -20.90 -13.93 13.27
N GLN A 91 -22.05 -14.55 13.04
CA GLN A 91 -22.56 -15.60 13.91
C GLN A 91 -21.58 -16.79 13.91
N GLU A 92 -21.32 -17.35 15.08
CA GLU A 92 -20.55 -18.58 15.22
C GLU A 92 -21.26 -19.73 14.47
N LEU A 93 -20.51 -20.40 13.59
CA LEU A 93 -20.94 -21.59 12.88
C LEU A 93 -20.69 -22.82 13.75
N LYS A 94 -21.73 -23.58 14.05
CA LYS A 94 -21.59 -24.89 14.71
C LYS A 94 -21.26 -25.95 13.67
N LEU A 95 -20.67 -27.07 14.11
CA LEU A 95 -20.34 -28.20 13.22
C LEU A 95 -21.52 -28.66 12.34
N ARG A 96 -22.73 -28.64 12.88
CA ARG A 96 -23.95 -29.03 12.16
C ARG A 96 -24.35 -28.03 11.07
N ASP A 97 -23.98 -26.76 11.20
CA ASP A 97 -24.39 -25.71 10.27
C ASP A 97 -23.67 -25.82 8.92
N HIS A 98 -22.44 -26.35 8.90
CA HIS A 98 -21.67 -26.54 7.66
C HIS A 98 -22.40 -27.42 6.62
N PRO A 99 -22.81 -28.66 6.92
CA PRO A 99 -23.51 -29.49 5.94
C PRO A 99 -24.89 -28.93 5.59
N MET A 100 -25.61 -28.34 6.54
CA MET A 100 -26.94 -27.74 6.25
C MET A 100 -26.85 -26.53 5.33
N ARG A 101 -25.87 -25.64 5.55
CA ARG A 101 -25.65 -24.48 4.68
C ARG A 101 -25.17 -24.89 3.29
N PHE A 102 -24.33 -25.92 3.20
CA PHE A 102 -23.88 -26.45 1.92
C PHE A 102 -25.05 -27.03 1.11
N ALA A 103 -25.87 -27.90 1.73
CA ALA A 103 -27.04 -28.48 1.08
C ALA A 103 -28.06 -27.42 0.63
N PHE A 104 -28.27 -26.38 1.43
CA PHE A 104 -29.10 -25.24 1.04
C PHE A 104 -28.53 -24.49 -0.16
N ALA A 105 -27.22 -24.23 -0.19
CA ALA A 105 -26.56 -23.55 -1.30
C ALA A 105 -26.66 -24.35 -2.60
N GLU A 106 -26.47 -25.67 -2.55
CA GLU A 106 -26.66 -26.53 -3.73
C GLU A 106 -28.11 -26.55 -4.20
N TYR A 107 -29.08 -26.68 -3.28
CA TYR A 107 -30.50 -26.60 -3.61
C TYR A 107 -30.86 -25.27 -4.29
N ALA A 108 -30.42 -24.15 -3.71
CA ALA A 108 -30.68 -22.82 -4.24
C ALA A 108 -30.04 -22.62 -5.61
N PHE A 109 -28.82 -23.14 -5.82
CA PHE A 109 -28.13 -23.11 -7.10
C PHE A 109 -28.91 -23.85 -8.19
N VAL A 110 -29.35 -25.08 -7.92
CA VAL A 110 -30.13 -25.89 -8.86
C VAL A 110 -31.47 -25.24 -9.19
N LEU A 111 -32.16 -24.70 -8.17
CA LEU A 111 -33.45 -24.03 -8.36
C LEU A 111 -33.32 -22.82 -9.30
N LEU A 112 -32.29 -21.99 -9.12
CA LEU A 112 -32.05 -20.80 -9.94
C LEU A 112 -31.72 -21.10 -11.41
N HIS A 113 -31.17 -22.28 -11.71
CA HIS A 113 -30.79 -22.68 -13.08
C HIS A 113 -31.86 -23.50 -13.81
N LEU A 114 -32.82 -24.09 -13.09
CA LEU A 114 -33.95 -24.82 -13.70
C LEU A 114 -35.17 -23.93 -13.96
N THR A 115 -35.23 -22.74 -13.38
CA THR A 115 -36.33 -21.78 -13.57
C THR A 115 -35.94 -20.54 -14.38
N GLY A 116 -34.75 -20.54 -15.01
CA GLY A 116 -34.23 -19.45 -15.86
C GLY A 116 -34.26 -19.78 -17.33
#